data_AF-A0A9D8EXE0-F1
#
_entry.id   AF-A0A9D8EXE0-F1
#
_cell.length_a   1.000
_cell.length_b   1.000
_cell.length_c   1.000
_cell.angle_alpha   90.00
_cell.angle_beta   90.00
_cell.angle_gamma   90.00
#
_symmetry.space_group_name_H-M   'P 1'
#
loop_
_entity.id
_entity.type
_entity.pdbx_description
1 polymer ?
#
loop_
_entity_poly.entity_id
_entity_poly.type
_entity_poly.pdbx_seq_one_letter_code
_entity_poly.pdbx_strand_id
1 'polypeptide(L)'
;MDKENYFPNLEKIYRKTLLYKTNVEYGDYSLNHVLGCSHGCKYPCYAMLMAKRFGKVRDYDEWINPKIVINSLDLLDREIKKYKTDIKFVHLCFTTDPFMFDYPDL
;
A
#
# COMPACT_ATOMS: atom_id res chain seq x y z
N MET A 1 -12.15 16.46 12.10
CA MET A 1 -10.82 16.90 11.60
C MET A 1 -10.68 16.32 10.21
N ASP A 2 -10.67 17.17 9.18
CA ASP A 2 -10.76 16.70 7.79
C ASP A 2 -9.51 15.94 7.39
N LYS A 3 -9.65 14.63 7.16
CA LYS A 3 -8.54 13.71 6.85
C LYS A 3 -7.77 14.15 5.59
N GLU A 4 -8.39 14.95 4.71
CA GLU A 4 -7.75 15.47 3.51
C GLU A 4 -6.54 16.37 3.77
N ASN A 5 -6.45 17.01 4.94
CA ASN A 5 -5.38 17.98 5.20
C ASN A 5 -4.10 17.38 5.78
N TYR A 6 -4.08 16.08 6.14
CA TYR A 6 -2.87 15.45 6.68
C TYR A 6 -1.76 15.25 5.65
N PHE A 7 -2.13 15.13 4.37
CA PHE A 7 -1.20 14.82 3.28
C PHE A 7 -1.37 15.83 2.13
N PRO A 8 -0.95 17.09 2.31
CA PRO A 8 -1.24 18.16 1.35
C PRO A 8 -0.53 17.96 0.00
N ASN A 9 0.63 17.29 0.00
CA ASN A 9 1.50 17.15 -1.17
C ASN A 9 1.54 15.74 -1.77
N LEU A 10 0.69 14.83 -1.30
CA LEU A 10 0.60 13.44 -1.79
C LEU A 10 -0.67 13.23 -2.60
N GLU A 11 -0.55 12.52 -3.72
CA GLU A 11 -1.71 12.06 -4.47
C GLU A 11 -2.50 11.06 -3.62
N LYS A 12 -3.83 11.22 -3.58
CA LYS A 12 -4.73 10.43 -2.74
C LYS A 12 -5.52 9.46 -3.59
N ILE A 13 -5.63 8.22 -3.11
CA ILE A 13 -6.47 7.19 -3.73
C ILE A 13 -7.39 6.56 -2.69
N TYR A 14 -8.51 6.02 -3.17
CA TYR A 14 -9.42 5.20 -2.38
C TYR A 14 -9.29 3.75 -2.79
N ARG A 15 -9.44 2.85 -1.82
CA ARG A 15 -9.55 1.41 -2.08
C ARG A 15 -10.86 0.83 -1.55
N LYS A 16 -11.26 -0.28 -2.15
CA LYS A 16 -12.41 -1.07 -1.68
C LYS A 16 -12.03 -2.01 -0.54
N THR A 17 -10.79 -2.49 -0.55
CA THR A 17 -10.22 -3.41 0.44
C THR A 17 -8.78 -3.03 0.78
N LEU A 18 -8.32 -3.37 1.99
CA LEU A 18 -6.96 -3.12 2.45
C LEU A 18 -6.22 -4.41 2.83
N LEU A 19 -6.90 -5.34 3.49
CA LEU A 19 -6.33 -6.63 3.90
C LEU A 19 -6.54 -7.69 2.80
N TYR A 20 -5.43 -8.32 2.39
CA TYR A 20 -5.42 -9.39 1.38
C TYR A 20 -4.80 -10.64 1.97
N LYS A 21 -5.49 -11.78 1.84
CA LYS A 21 -4.90 -13.08 2.16
C LYS A 21 -3.75 -13.36 1.20
N THR A 22 -2.58 -13.69 1.74
CA THR A 22 -1.39 -14.00 0.94
C THR A 22 -1.21 -15.51 0.81
N ASN A 23 -0.54 -15.93 -0.25
CA ASN A 23 -0.12 -17.32 -0.47
C ASN A 23 1.38 -17.51 -0.21
N VAL A 24 2.02 -16.50 0.38
CA VAL A 24 3.43 -16.53 0.75
C VAL A 24 3.58 -17.27 2.07
N GLU A 25 4.53 -18.19 2.15
CA GLU A 25 4.69 -19.17 3.24
C GLU A 25 4.94 -18.53 4.62
N TYR A 26 5.41 -17.28 4.65
CA TYR A 26 5.75 -16.54 5.86
C TYR A 26 4.72 -15.44 6.23
N GLY A 27 3.51 -15.46 5.67
CA GLY A 27 2.45 -14.55 6.08
C GLY A 27 1.04 -15.09 5.86
N ASP A 28 0.08 -14.65 6.67
CA ASP A 28 -1.33 -15.00 6.46
C ASP A 28 -2.05 -13.92 5.63
N TYR A 29 -1.89 -12.67 6.04
CA TYR A 29 -2.47 -11.51 5.40
C TYR A 29 -1.40 -10.46 5.13
N SER A 30 -1.68 -9.59 4.18
CA SER A 30 -0.85 -8.42 3.87
C SER A 30 -1.71 -7.19 3.64
N LEU A 31 -1.13 -6.03 3.89
CA LEU A 31 -1.75 -4.76 3.56
C LEU A 31 -0.74 -3.80 2.94
N ASN A 32 -1.21 -2.89 2.11
CA ASN A 32 -0.39 -1.80 1.56
C ASN A 32 -1.22 -0.52 1.63
N HIS A 33 -0.81 0.42 2.48
CA HIS A 33 -1.47 1.72 2.68
C HIS A 33 -0.97 2.80 1.69
N VAL A 34 0.03 2.46 0.88
CA VAL A 34 0.56 3.28 -0.22
C VAL A 34 0.55 2.47 -1.52
N LEU A 35 0.38 3.17 -2.65
CA LEU A 35 0.63 2.63 -3.98
C LEU A 35 1.83 3.37 -4.61
N GLY A 36 2.83 2.64 -5.10
CA GLY A 36 4.07 3.24 -5.59
C GLY A 36 5.20 3.10 -4.57
N CYS A 37 6.41 3.53 -4.92
CA CYS A 37 7.57 3.54 -4.04
C CYS A 37 8.59 4.57 -4.50
N SER A 38 8.95 5.52 -3.63
CA SER A 38 9.87 6.62 -3.95
C SER A 38 11.34 6.20 -4.14
N HIS A 39 11.72 4.99 -3.72
CA HIS A 39 13.11 4.53 -3.77
C HIS A 39 13.72 4.53 -5.18
N GLY A 40 12.91 4.36 -6.24
CA GLY A 40 13.40 4.51 -7.61
C GLY A 40 14.42 3.46 -8.05
N CYS A 41 14.19 2.18 -7.70
CA CYS A 41 15.02 1.06 -8.13
C CYS A 41 15.10 0.95 -9.66
N LYS A 42 16.33 0.94 -10.22
CA LYS A 42 16.55 0.65 -11.66
C LYS A 42 16.74 -0.83 -11.98
N TYR A 43 16.96 -1.68 -10.97
CA TYR A 43 16.98 -3.14 -11.11
C TYR A 43 15.55 -3.68 -11.29
N PRO A 44 15.32 -4.93 -11.75
CA PRO A 44 13.95 -5.43 -11.88
C PRO A 44 13.24 -5.40 -10.52
N CYS A 45 12.46 -4.35 -10.29
CA CYS A 45 11.68 -4.16 -9.08
C CYS A 45 10.41 -4.99 -9.21
N TYR A 46 10.36 -6.14 -8.52
CA TYR A 46 9.22 -7.05 -8.57
C TYR A 46 7.90 -6.33 -8.23
N ALA A 47 7.91 -5.47 -7.20
CA ALA A 47 6.74 -4.70 -6.80
C ALA A 47 6.21 -3.79 -7.92
N MET A 48 7.10 -3.04 -8.59
CA MET A 48 6.74 -2.21 -9.74
C MET A 48 6.21 -3.07 -10.90
N LEU A 49 6.91 -4.15 -11.25
CA LEU A 49 6.53 -5.03 -12.36
C LEU A 49 5.14 -5.63 -12.13
N MET A 50 4.82 -6.03 -10.89
CA MET A 50 3.48 -6.51 -10.54
C MET A 50 2.44 -5.39 -10.58
N ALA A 51 2.76 -4.20 -10.06
CA ALA A 51 1.86 -3.05 -10.13
C ALA A 51 1.53 -2.69 -11.58
N LYS A 52 2.52 -2.68 -12.48
CA LYS A 52 2.33 -2.45 -13.92
C LYS A 52 1.53 -3.57 -14.58
N ARG A 53 1.89 -4.84 -14.32
CA ARG A 53 1.20 -6.01 -14.90
C ARG A 53 -0.30 -6.03 -14.59
N PHE A 54 -0.69 -5.63 -13.38
CA PHE A 54 -2.09 -5.57 -12.96
C PHE A 54 -2.75 -4.20 -13.18
N GLY A 55 -2.10 -3.30 -13.94
CA GLY A 55 -2.66 -2.00 -14.30
C GLY A 55 -2.87 -1.04 -13.14
N LYS A 56 -2.16 -1.23 -12.01
CA LYS A 56 -2.20 -0.32 -10.86
C LYS A 56 -1.41 0.96 -11.11
N VAL A 57 -0.37 0.88 -11.95
CA VAL A 57 0.45 2.01 -12.43
C VAL A 57 0.74 1.79 -13.92
N ARG A 58 0.94 2.87 -14.68
CA ARG A 58 1.21 2.79 -16.13
C ARG A 58 2.68 2.52 -16.43
N ASP A 59 3.57 3.20 -15.72
CA ASP A 59 5.01 3.23 -16.00
C ASP A 59 5.84 3.49 -14.73
N TYR A 60 7.14 3.63 -14.94
CA TYR A 60 8.11 3.88 -13.88
C TYR A 60 7.92 5.26 -13.23
N ASP A 61 7.59 6.27 -14.03
CA ASP A 61 7.41 7.64 -13.54
C ASP A 61 6.19 7.70 -12.62
N GLU A 62 5.09 7.04 -12.97
CA GLU A 62 3.96 6.90 -12.04
C GLU A 62 4.31 6.07 -10.81
N TRP A 63 5.16 5.04 -10.94
CA TRP A 63 5.56 4.19 -9.81
C TRP A 63 6.35 4.94 -8.73
N ILE A 64 7.25 5.84 -9.12
CA ILE A 64 8.11 6.57 -8.18
C ILE A 64 7.40 7.76 -7.51
N ASN A 65 6.15 8.04 -7.90
CA ASN A 65 5.28 9.03 -7.28
C ASN A 65 4.23 8.31 -6.41
N PRO A 66 4.53 8.02 -5.13
CA PRO A 66 3.65 7.26 -4.26
C PRO A 66 2.33 7.98 -3.99
N LYS A 67 1.27 7.18 -3.84
CA LYS A 67 -0.10 7.62 -3.59
C LYS A 67 -0.62 7.04 -2.28
N ILE A 68 -1.10 7.89 -1.38
CA ILE A 68 -1.64 7.49 -0.08
C ILE A 68 -3.05 6.90 -0.24
N VAL A 69 -3.33 5.76 0.38
CA VAL A 69 -4.69 5.22 0.50
C VAL A 69 -5.39 5.90 1.67
N ILE A 70 -6.13 6.98 1.40
CA ILE A 70 -6.66 7.90 2.43
C ILE A 70 -7.68 7.23 3.36
N ASN A 71 -8.37 6.19 2.87
CA ASN A 71 -9.35 5.43 3.65
C ASN A 71 -8.78 4.18 4.31
N SER A 72 -7.44 4.07 4.46
CA SER A 72 -6.79 2.87 5.03
C SER A 72 -7.31 2.53 6.43
N LEU A 73 -7.38 3.50 7.34
CA LEU A 73 -7.84 3.24 8.71
C LEU A 73 -9.30 2.76 8.74
N ASP A 74 -10.17 3.38 7.94
CA ASP A 74 -11.59 3.00 7.87
C ASP A 74 -11.78 1.59 7.30
N LEU A 75 -10.98 1.23 6.29
CA LEU A 75 -10.95 -0.13 5.73
C LEU A 75 -10.44 -1.14 6.77
N LEU A 76 -9.35 -0.80 7.47
CA LEU A 76 -8.73 -1.66 8.47
C LEU A 76 -9.69 -1.94 9.62
N ASP A 77 -10.35 -0.93 10.18
CA ASP A 77 -11.31 -1.08 11.29
C ASP A 77 -12.46 -2.01 10.95
N ARG A 78 -12.92 -1.98 9.69
CA ARG A 78 -13.97 -2.86 9.20
C ARG A 78 -13.47 -4.28 8.95
N GLU A 79 -12.32 -4.41 8.29
CA GLU A 79 -11.79 -5.70 7.82
C GLU A 79 -11.12 -6.51 8.92
N ILE A 80 -10.46 -5.87 9.88
CA ILE A 80 -9.84 -6.55 11.02
C ILE A 80 -10.89 -7.29 11.84
N LYS A 81 -12.07 -6.69 12.06
CA LYS A 81 -13.19 -7.34 12.77
C LYS A 81 -13.73 -8.56 12.03
N LYS A 82 -13.72 -8.51 10.70
CA LYS A 82 -14.20 -9.59 9.83
C LYS A 82 -13.23 -10.77 9.81
N TYR A 83 -11.92 -10.50 9.74
CA TYR A 83 -10.89 -11.53 9.57
C TYR A 83 -10.14 -11.91 10.86
N LYS A 84 -10.51 -11.34 12.02
CA LYS A 84 -9.81 -11.53 13.31
C LYS A 84 -9.59 -13.00 13.72
N THR A 85 -10.47 -13.92 13.30
CA THR A 85 -10.36 -15.34 13.63
C THR A 85 -9.33 -16.06 12.77
N ASP A 86 -9.07 -15.53 11.57
CA ASP A 86 -8.23 -16.16 10.56
C ASP A 86 -6.83 -15.54 10.53
N ILE A 87 -6.70 -14.28 10.94
CA ILE A 87 -5.43 -13.56 11.01
C ILE A 87 -4.62 -14.07 12.21
N LYS A 88 -3.44 -14.62 11.97
CA LYS A 88 -2.40 -14.79 13.00
C LYS A 88 -1.30 -13.75 12.82
N PHE A 89 -0.97 -13.42 11.58
CA PHE A 89 0.05 -12.45 11.22
C PHE A 89 -0.34 -11.59 10.01
N VAL A 90 -0.06 -10.29 10.08
CA VAL A 90 -0.25 -9.35 8.96
C VAL A 90 1.10 -8.74 8.58
N HIS A 91 1.52 -8.96 7.33
CA HIS A 91 2.69 -8.30 6.79
C HIS A 91 2.34 -6.89 6.33
N LEU A 92 3.06 -5.89 6.86
CA LEU A 92 2.96 -4.52 6.42
C LEU A 92 3.78 -4.34 5.14
N CYS A 93 3.12 -3.99 4.03
CA CYS A 93 3.71 -3.59 2.76
C CYS A 93 4.59 -4.64 2.06
N PHE A 94 4.00 -5.56 1.28
CA PHE A 94 4.77 -6.46 0.40
C PHE A 94 5.28 -5.80 -0.88
N THR A 95 4.59 -4.75 -1.32
CA THR A 95 4.82 -4.16 -2.65
C THR A 95 5.17 -2.69 -2.56
N THR A 96 5.65 -2.22 -1.41
CA THR A 96 6.03 -0.82 -1.19
C THR A 96 6.88 -0.71 0.07
N ASP A 97 7.51 0.44 0.29
CA ASP A 97 8.17 0.75 1.55
C ASP A 97 7.13 1.37 2.51
N PRO A 98 6.95 0.84 3.74
CA PRO A 98 6.05 1.44 4.71
C PRO A 98 6.51 2.82 5.22
N PHE A 99 7.79 3.17 5.09
CA PHE A 99 8.36 4.42 5.61
C PHE A 99 9.30 5.00 4.56
N MET A 100 8.75 5.79 3.64
CA MET A 100 9.48 6.25 2.47
C MET A 100 10.41 7.44 2.78
N PHE A 101 11.63 7.37 2.26
CA PHE A 101 12.58 8.49 2.30
C PHE A 101 12.00 9.72 1.58
N ASP A 102 12.17 10.90 2.17
CA ASP A 102 11.59 12.20 1.76
C ASP A 102 10.05 12.29 1.80
N TYR A 103 9.36 11.32 2.41
CA TYR A 103 7.93 11.35 2.66
C TYR A 103 7.64 11.18 4.15
N PRO A 104 7.88 12.21 4.99
CA PRO A 104 7.71 12.11 6.45
C PRO A 104 6.25 11.89 6.87
N ASP A 105 5.31 12.16 5.97
CA ASP A 105 3.89 11.95 6.21
C ASP A 105 3.43 10.51 5.83
N LEU A 106 4.29 9.68 5.23
CA LEU A 106 4.01 8.26 4.97
C LEU A 106 4.56 7.39 6.12
#